data_AF-A0AAW9JAF6-F1
#
_entry.id   AF-A0AAW9JAF6-F1
#
_cell.length_a   1.000
_cell.length_b   1.000
_cell.length_c   1.000
_cell.angle_alpha   90.00
_cell.angle_beta   90.00
_cell.angle_gamma   90.00
#
_symmetry.space_group_name_H-M   'P 1'
#
loop_
_entity.id
_entity.type
_entity.pdbx_description
1 polymer ?
#
loop_
_entity_poly.entity_id
_entity_poly.type
_entity_poly.pdbx_seq_one_letter_code
_entity_poly.pdbx_strand_id
1 'polypeptide(L)'
;RHPTEEVIDRLRRGMYVHIREGTVAKNLKELIKAASISNSRRICFCTDDKHIDDLILNGSINSSIRMAISYGLSPESAIQMCTLNPSECYKLKYKGAIAPGFMADFIILDDLENFKINSVYKNGTIVV
;
A
#
# COMPACT_ATOMS: atom_id res chain seq x y z
N ARG A 1 -10.27 21.66 -8.61
CA ARG A 1 -9.23 20.82 -9.25
C ARG A 1 -9.61 19.37 -9.00
N HIS A 2 -9.55 18.50 -10.02
CA HIS A 2 -9.93 17.11 -9.82
C HIS A 2 -8.88 16.43 -8.92
N PRO A 3 -9.25 15.69 -7.87
CA PRO A 3 -8.31 15.06 -6.94
C PRO A 3 -7.27 14.17 -7.65
N THR A 4 -7.68 13.49 -8.72
CA THR A 4 -6.82 12.67 -9.58
C THR A 4 -5.75 13.49 -10.33
N GLU A 5 -6.08 14.69 -10.80
CA GLU A 5 -5.11 15.59 -11.47
C GLU A 5 -4.04 16.06 -10.50
N GLU A 6 -4.42 16.35 -9.25
CA GLU A 6 -3.47 16.78 -8.22
C GLU A 6 -2.43 15.69 -7.92
N VAL A 7 -2.85 14.42 -7.88
CA VAL A 7 -1.92 13.29 -7.75
C VAL A 7 -0.91 13.30 -8.88
N ILE A 8 -1.36 13.40 -10.13
CA ILE A 8 -0.49 13.40 -11.31
C ILE A 8 0.49 14.58 -11.28
N ASP A 9 0.03 15.78 -10.92
CA ASP A 9 0.87 16.97 -10.84
C ASP A 9 1.95 16.86 -9.76
N ARG A 10 1.63 16.29 -8.59
CA ARG A 10 2.61 16.00 -7.53
C ARG A 10 3.64 14.97 -7.99
N LEU A 11 3.20 13.91 -8.66
CA LEU A 11 4.09 12.88 -9.21
C LEU A 11 5.05 13.46 -10.26
N ARG A 12 4.57 14.32 -11.17
CA ARG A 12 5.39 15.03 -12.16
C ARG A 12 6.45 15.93 -11.54
N ARG A 13 6.20 16.44 -10.33
CA ARG A 13 7.16 17.24 -9.54
C ARG A 13 8.13 16.38 -8.73
N GLY A 14 8.11 15.05 -8.90
CA GLY A 14 9.01 14.12 -8.20
C GLY A 14 8.63 13.85 -6.74
N MET A 15 7.42 14.24 -6.31
CA MET A 15 6.95 14.00 -4.95
C MET A 15 6.51 12.54 -4.78
N TYR A 16 6.66 12.01 -3.56
CA TYR A 16 5.89 10.84 -3.14
C TYR A 16 4.47 11.27 -2.77
N VAL A 17 3.48 10.57 -3.30
CA VAL A 17 2.06 10.80 -3.00
C VAL A 17 1.57 9.69 -2.09
N HIS A 18 1.06 10.07 -0.92
CA HIS A 18 0.40 9.15 -0.01
C HIS A 18 -1.11 9.16 -0.29
N ILE A 19 -1.64 8.04 -0.76
CA ILE A 19 -3.09 7.86 -0.91
C ILE A 19 -3.65 7.34 0.41
N ARG A 20 -4.51 8.15 1.00
CA ARG A 20 -5.09 7.93 2.32
C ARG A 20 -6.43 7.19 2.23
N GLU A 21 -6.56 6.16 3.06
CA GLU A 21 -7.82 5.47 3.34
C GLU A 21 -7.99 5.33 4.86
N GLY A 22 -8.48 6.40 5.49
CA GLY A 22 -8.79 6.47 6.92
C GLY A 22 -10.30 6.36 7.20
N THR A 23 -10.70 6.52 8.47
CA THR A 23 -12.12 6.35 8.84
C THR A 23 -13.02 7.45 8.24
N VAL A 24 -12.58 8.71 8.33
CA VAL A 24 -13.32 9.86 7.79
C VAL A 24 -12.87 10.19 6.36
N ALA A 25 -11.56 10.11 6.10
CA ALA A 25 -10.98 10.45 4.82
C ALA A 25 -10.79 9.21 3.94
N LYS A 26 -11.79 8.91 3.10
CA LYS A 26 -11.80 7.78 2.16
C LYS A 26 -11.52 8.25 0.75
N ASN A 27 -10.24 8.38 0.39
CA ASN A 27 -9.84 8.95 -0.90
C ASN A 27 -9.35 7.89 -1.89
N LEU A 28 -9.09 6.66 -1.46
CA LEU A 28 -8.41 5.67 -2.29
C LEU A 28 -9.20 5.33 -3.56
N LYS A 29 -10.52 5.14 -3.46
CA LYS A 29 -11.41 4.82 -4.60
C LYS A 29 -11.26 5.80 -5.78
N GLU A 30 -11.12 7.09 -5.48
CA GLU A 30 -11.00 8.12 -6.51
C GLU A 30 -9.56 8.29 -6.97
N LEU A 31 -8.61 8.34 -6.03
CA LEU A 31 -7.22 8.65 -6.31
C LEU A 31 -6.46 7.51 -6.97
N ILE A 32 -6.83 6.25 -6.70
CA ILE A 32 -6.11 5.09 -7.25
C ILE A 32 -6.19 5.02 -8.78
N LYS A 33 -7.21 5.66 -9.39
CA LYS A 33 -7.37 5.76 -10.84
C LYS A 33 -6.27 6.56 -11.52
N ALA A 34 -5.52 7.40 -10.78
CA ALA A 34 -4.32 8.06 -11.30
C ALA A 34 -3.11 7.11 -11.37
N ALA A 35 -3.13 5.99 -10.65
CA ALA A 35 -2.01 5.07 -10.59
C ALA A 35 -1.91 4.23 -11.87
N SER A 36 -0.69 4.01 -12.32
CA SER A 36 -0.33 3.15 -13.43
C SER A 36 1.00 2.48 -13.15
N ILE A 37 1.34 1.45 -13.92
CA ILE A 37 2.66 0.81 -13.82
C ILE A 37 3.83 1.79 -14.05
N SER A 38 3.60 2.86 -14.81
CA SER A 38 4.62 3.86 -15.12
C SER A 38 4.84 4.91 -14.02
N ASN A 39 3.89 5.08 -13.09
CA ASN A 39 3.98 6.11 -12.04
C ASN A 39 3.87 5.56 -10.61
N SER A 40 3.51 4.29 -10.44
CA SER A 40 3.22 3.67 -9.14
C SER A 40 4.38 3.79 -8.15
N ARG A 41 5.63 3.84 -8.62
CA ARG A 41 6.86 3.93 -7.81
C ARG A 41 6.96 5.13 -6.87
N ARG A 42 6.14 6.15 -7.08
CA ARG A 42 6.07 7.34 -6.22
C ARG A 42 4.74 7.45 -5.47
N ILE A 43 3.95 6.38 -5.44
CA ILE A 43 2.68 6.32 -4.72
C ILE A 43 2.82 5.36 -3.53
N CYS A 44 2.37 5.81 -2.35
CA CYS A 44 2.36 5.02 -1.12
C CYS A 44 0.94 4.94 -0.58
N PHE A 45 0.55 3.84 0.07
CA PHE A 45 -0.67 3.81 0.87
C PHE A 45 -0.43 4.33 2.29
N CYS A 46 -1.44 5.00 2.85
CA CYS A 46 -1.50 5.31 4.28
C CYS A 46 -2.93 5.25 4.79
N THR A 47 -3.10 5.03 6.09
CA THR A 47 -4.41 5.15 6.75
C THR A 47 -4.62 6.53 7.33
N ASP A 48 -3.54 7.20 7.77
CA ASP A 48 -3.61 8.31 8.71
C ASP A 48 -4.37 7.83 9.96
N ASP A 49 -5.43 8.52 10.39
CA ASP A 49 -6.27 8.08 11.50
C ASP A 49 -7.32 7.04 11.10
N LYS A 50 -7.34 5.93 11.86
CA LYS A 50 -8.44 4.97 11.89
C LYS A 50 -8.97 4.79 13.31
N HIS A 51 -10.29 4.76 13.46
CA HIS A 51 -10.91 4.32 14.70
C HIS A 51 -10.77 2.80 14.88
N ILE A 52 -10.77 2.34 16.12
CA ILE A 52 -10.50 0.93 16.46
C ILE A 52 -11.56 0.00 15.86
N ASP A 53 -12.83 0.40 15.93
CA ASP A 53 -13.96 -0.30 15.33
C ASP A 53 -13.83 -0.42 13.80
N ASP A 54 -13.45 0.67 13.12
CA ASP A 54 -13.20 0.67 11.67
C ASP A 54 -12.01 -0.23 11.29
N LEU A 55 -10.93 -0.19 12.09
CA LEU A 55 -9.75 -1.03 11.90
C LEU A 55 -10.09 -2.53 12.03
N ILE A 56 -10.90 -2.90 13.02
CA ILE A 56 -11.36 -4.28 13.25
C ILE A 56 -12.23 -4.76 12.10
N LEU A 57 -13.18 -3.94 11.64
CA LEU A 57 -14.15 -4.33 10.63
C LEU A 57 -13.56 -4.35 9.22
N ASN A 58 -12.78 -3.34 8.86
CA ASN A 58 -12.35 -3.12 7.48
C ASN A 58 -10.87 -3.46 7.25
N GLY A 59 -10.07 -3.51 8.32
CA GLY A 59 -8.63 -3.70 8.26
C GLY A 59 -7.84 -2.40 8.10
N SER A 60 -6.52 -2.54 7.92
CA SER A 60 -5.56 -1.45 7.77
C SER A 60 -5.13 -1.31 6.30
N ILE A 61 -3.82 -1.23 6.03
CA ILE A 61 -3.25 -1.18 4.68
C ILE A 61 -3.64 -2.40 3.82
N ASN A 62 -3.89 -3.57 4.42
CA ASN A 62 -4.42 -4.72 3.69
C ASN A 62 -5.76 -4.42 3.01
N SER A 63 -6.60 -3.55 3.59
CA SER A 63 -7.85 -3.11 2.96
C SER A 63 -7.60 -2.23 1.74
N SER A 64 -6.60 -1.35 1.82
CA SER A 64 -6.19 -0.50 0.71
C SER A 64 -5.69 -1.33 -0.48
N ILE A 65 -4.94 -2.40 -0.22
CA ILE A 65 -4.46 -3.31 -1.28
C ILE A 65 -5.64 -3.99 -1.98
N ARG A 66 -6.54 -4.63 -1.22
CA ARG A 66 -7.74 -5.28 -1.78
C ARG A 66 -8.56 -4.31 -2.63
N MET A 67 -8.75 -3.09 -2.14
CA MET A 67 -9.53 -2.08 -2.83
C MET A 67 -8.81 -1.56 -4.09
N ALA A 68 -7.49 -1.41 -4.06
CA ALA A 68 -6.75 -1.03 -5.26
C ALA A 68 -6.84 -2.11 -6.36
N ILE A 69 -6.73 -3.39 -5.97
CA ILE A 69 -6.88 -4.53 -6.88
C ILE A 69 -8.28 -4.57 -7.48
N SER A 70 -9.33 -4.39 -6.67
CA SER A 70 -10.72 -4.38 -7.17
C SER A 70 -11.04 -3.19 -8.09
N TYR A 71 -10.24 -2.12 -8.04
CA TYR A 71 -10.29 -1.00 -9.00
C TYR A 71 -9.34 -1.14 -10.20
N GLY A 72 -8.77 -2.33 -10.41
CA GLY A 72 -8.03 -2.68 -11.62
C GLY A 72 -6.52 -2.50 -11.56
N LEU A 73 -5.96 -2.18 -10.38
CA LEU A 73 -4.50 -2.18 -10.21
C LEU A 73 -3.98 -3.62 -10.08
N SER A 74 -2.83 -3.92 -10.69
CA SER A 74 -2.25 -5.26 -10.54
C SER A 74 -1.85 -5.51 -9.07
N PRO A 75 -1.98 -6.74 -8.54
CA PRO A 75 -1.58 -7.05 -7.17
C PRO A 75 -0.12 -6.69 -6.87
N GLU A 76 0.79 -6.87 -7.83
CA GLU A 76 2.21 -6.54 -7.68
C GLU A 76 2.42 -5.04 -7.49
N SER A 77 1.71 -4.21 -8.26
CA SER A 77 1.76 -2.75 -8.13
C SER A 77 1.19 -2.30 -6.79
N ALA A 78 0.06 -2.88 -6.36
CA ALA A 78 -0.54 -2.58 -5.06
C ALA A 78 0.38 -2.97 -3.90
N ILE A 79 1.02 -4.15 -3.96
CA ILE A 79 2.01 -4.59 -2.96
C ILE A 79 3.22 -3.67 -2.95
N GLN A 80 3.76 -3.31 -4.12
CA GLN A 80 4.90 -2.40 -4.22
C GLN A 80 4.59 -1.03 -3.56
N MET A 81 3.37 -0.54 -3.74
CA MET A 81 2.88 0.71 -3.14
C MET A 81 2.73 0.65 -1.61
N CYS A 82 2.68 -0.53 -1.01
CA CYS A 82 2.62 -0.70 0.45
C CYS A 82 3.95 -1.15 1.09
N THR A 83 4.90 -1.69 0.31
CA THR A 83 6.16 -2.24 0.84
C THR A 83 7.39 -1.44 0.40
N LEU A 84 7.78 -1.57 -0.86
CA LEU A 84 9.01 -1.03 -1.40
C LEU A 84 8.97 0.49 -1.48
N ASN A 85 7.88 1.07 -1.99
CA ASN A 85 7.72 2.50 -2.15
C ASN A 85 7.85 3.28 -0.83
N PRO A 86 7.09 2.95 0.25
CA PRO A 86 7.26 3.64 1.52
C PRO A 86 8.64 3.39 2.15
N SER A 87 9.22 2.19 1.98
CA SER A 87 10.56 1.91 2.49
C SER A 87 11.62 2.81 1.85
N GLU A 88 11.54 3.03 0.53
CA GLU A 88 12.43 3.97 -0.17
C GLU A 88 12.13 5.43 0.18
N CYS A 89 10.85 5.81 0.23
CA CYS A 89 10.41 7.17 0.59
C CYS A 89 11.00 7.60 1.95
N TYR A 90 10.96 6.70 2.94
CA TYR A 90 11.47 6.95 4.29
C TYR A 90 12.92 6.49 4.50
N LYS A 91 13.62 6.03 3.45
CA LYS A 91 15.00 5.53 3.51
C LYS A 91 15.21 4.41 4.54
N LEU A 92 14.19 3.57 4.73
CA LEU A 92 14.22 2.39 5.58
C LEU A 92 15.03 1.29 4.88
N LYS A 93 16.35 1.33 5.09
CA LYS A 93 17.27 0.33 4.54
C LYS A 93 16.87 -1.08 4.99
N TYR A 94 17.05 -2.05 4.09
CA TYR A 94 16.83 -3.48 4.35
C TYR A 94 15.35 -3.86 4.63
N LYS A 95 14.39 -3.03 4.20
CA LYS A 95 12.94 -3.28 4.36
C LYS A 95 12.19 -3.13 3.04
N GLY A 96 10.99 -3.71 3.00
CA GLY A 96 10.03 -3.51 1.90
C GLY A 96 10.25 -4.39 0.67
N ALA A 97 11.21 -5.33 0.70
CA ALA A 97 11.44 -6.29 -0.37
C ALA A 97 11.89 -7.64 0.18
N ILE A 98 11.66 -8.70 -0.59
CA ILE A 98 12.16 -10.05 -0.34
C ILE A 98 13.45 -10.22 -1.14
N ALA A 99 14.59 -10.06 -0.48
CA ALA A 99 15.92 -10.20 -1.08
C ALA A 99 16.98 -10.53 -0.02
N PRO A 100 18.11 -11.16 -0.38
CA PRO A 100 19.22 -11.36 0.54
C PRO A 100 19.66 -10.06 1.22
N GLY A 101 19.86 -10.10 2.54
CA GLY A 101 20.25 -8.94 3.34
C GLY A 101 19.09 -8.03 3.78
N PHE A 102 17.85 -8.29 3.34
CA PHE A 102 16.66 -7.62 3.85
C PHE A 102 16.12 -8.33 5.10
N MET A 103 15.42 -7.59 5.95
CA MET A 103 14.74 -8.16 7.11
C MET A 103 13.68 -9.15 6.65
N ALA A 104 13.61 -10.30 7.31
CA ALA A 104 12.61 -11.34 7.06
C ALA A 104 11.23 -10.95 7.63
N ASP A 105 10.72 -9.81 7.17
CA ASP A 105 9.36 -9.29 7.40
C ASP A 105 8.54 -9.58 6.14
N PHE A 106 7.71 -10.63 6.16
CA PHE A 106 6.91 -11.03 5.00
C PHE A 106 5.60 -11.69 5.41
N ILE A 107 4.71 -11.87 4.45
CA ILE A 107 3.43 -12.55 4.61
C ILE A 107 3.33 -13.69 3.60
N ILE A 108 2.64 -14.75 3.98
CA ILE A 108 2.17 -15.77 3.05
C ILE A 108 0.71 -15.49 2.75
N LEU A 109 0.34 -15.50 1.47
CA LEU A 109 -1.02 -15.29 1.02
C LEU A 109 -1.60 -16.63 0.54
N ASP A 110 -2.83 -16.94 0.96
CA ASP A 110 -3.62 -18.02 0.35
C ASP A 110 -4.12 -17.62 -1.04
N ASP A 111 -4.36 -16.32 -1.24
CA ASP A 111 -4.98 -15.74 -2.42
C ASP A 111 -4.40 -14.33 -2.65
N LEU A 112 -3.85 -14.12 -3.85
CA LEU A 112 -3.26 -12.85 -4.24
C LEU A 112 -4.29 -11.79 -4.66
N GLU A 113 -5.39 -12.20 -5.31
CA GLU A 113 -6.43 -11.29 -5.81
C GLU A 113 -7.28 -10.74 -4.66
N ASN A 114 -7.69 -11.62 -3.74
CA ASN A 114 -8.43 -11.24 -2.54
C ASN A 114 -7.52 -10.77 -1.40
N PHE A 115 -6.20 -10.90 -1.58
CA PHE A 115 -5.17 -10.55 -0.60
C PHE A 115 -5.42 -11.20 0.77
N LYS A 116 -5.73 -12.51 0.76
CA LYS A 116 -6.03 -13.28 1.96
C LYS A 116 -4.74 -13.73 2.63
N ILE A 117 -4.45 -13.14 3.80
CA ILE A 117 -3.24 -13.44 4.58
C ILE A 117 -3.42 -14.78 5.29
N ASN A 118 -2.48 -15.69 5.06
CA ASN A 118 -2.38 -16.98 5.73
C ASN A 118 -1.54 -16.87 7.02
N SER A 119 -0.32 -16.35 6.90
CA SER A 119 0.62 -16.22 8.01
C SER A 119 1.48 -14.97 7.86
N VAL A 120 1.97 -14.47 8.99
CA VAL A 120 2.81 -13.27 9.07
C VAL A 120 4.12 -13.61 9.76
N TYR A 121 5.22 -13.25 9.12
CA TYR A 121 6.57 -13.39 9.65
C TYR A 121 7.15 -12.02 9.97
N LYS A 122 7.70 -11.91 11.17
CA LYS A 122 8.41 -10.73 11.66
C LYS A 122 9.82 -11.13 12.07
N ASN A 123 10.83 -10.52 11.47
CA ASN A 123 12.25 -10.89 11.68
C ASN A 123 12.49 -12.42 11.57
N GLY A 124 11.79 -13.10 10.66
CA GLY A 124 11.92 -14.53 10.43
C GLY A 124 11.15 -15.43 11.40
N THR A 125 10.40 -14.87 12.36
CA THR A 125 9.56 -15.63 13.29
C THR A 125 8.08 -15.45 12.93
N ILE A 126 7.32 -16.55 12.96
CA ILE A 126 5.87 -16.52 12.76
C ILE A 126 5.18 -15.81 13.95
N VAL A 127 4.28 -14.89 13.66
CA VAL A 127 3.54 -14.10 14.68
C VAL A 127 2.02 -14.13 14.51
N VAL A 128 1.54 -14.51 13.32
CA VAL A 128 0.15 -14.81 13.00
C VAL A 128 0.13 -16.07 12.16
#